data_AF-A0A6H5G3V1-F1
#
_entry.id   AF-A0A6H5G3V1-F1
#
_cell.length_a   1.000
_cell.length_b   1.000
_cell.length_c   1.000
_cell.angle_alpha   90.00
_cell.angle_beta   90.00
_cell.angle_gamma   90.00
#
_symmetry.space_group_name_H-M   'P 1'
#
loop_
_entity.id
_entity.type
_entity.pdbx_description
1 polymer ?
#
loop_
_entity_poly.entity_id
_entity_poly.type
_entity_poly.pdbx_seq_one_letter_code
_entity_poly.pdbx_strand_id
1 'polypeptide(L)' 'MLFLAAVGLASAGVIPVAPIVGHVATQYHAQDELGQYSYGYAGGPSAKDEIKTADGITRGGE' A
#
# COMPACT_ATOMS: atom_id res chain seq x y z
N MET A 1 -30.13 -50.11 26.45
CA MET A 1 -29.62 -48.81 25.95
C MET A 1 -28.17 -48.98 25.57
N LEU A 2 -27.83 -48.81 24.30
CA LEU A 2 -26.47 -48.53 23.86
C LEU A 2 -26.57 -47.57 22.67
N PHE A 3 -26.03 -46.37 22.85
CA PHE A 3 -26.09 -45.24 21.92
C PHE A 3 -25.11 -45.46 20.76
N LEU A 4 -25.60 -45.31 19.52
CA LEU A 4 -24.73 -45.29 18.34
C LEU A 4 -24.27 -43.83 18.13
N ALA A 5 -23.01 -43.54 18.43
CA ALA A 5 -22.41 -42.25 18.18
C ALA A 5 -21.84 -42.22 16.75
N ALA A 6 -22.44 -41.43 15.86
CA ALA A 6 -21.88 -41.16 14.55
C ALA A 6 -20.75 -40.12 14.69
N VAL A 7 -19.51 -40.53 14.44
CA VAL A 7 -18.37 -39.61 14.38
C VAL A 7 -18.38 -38.94 13.00
N GLY A 8 -18.76 -37.66 12.96
CA GLY A 8 -18.62 -36.83 11.77
C GLY A 8 -17.16 -36.45 11.57
N LEU A 9 -16.56 -36.89 10.47
CA LEU A 9 -15.23 -36.47 10.08
C LEU A 9 -15.32 -35.10 9.40
N ALA A 10 -15.02 -34.04 10.15
CA ALA A 10 -14.88 -32.70 9.56
C ALA A 10 -13.55 -32.60 8.81
N SER A 11 -13.59 -32.44 7.49
CA SER A 11 -12.37 -32.13 6.73
C SER A 11 -12.00 -30.66 6.95
N ALA A 12 -10.85 -30.41 7.56
CA ALA A 12 -10.25 -29.08 7.58
C ALA A 12 -9.79 -28.74 6.16
N GLY A 13 -10.51 -27.84 5.48
CA GLY A 13 -10.07 -27.29 4.20
C GLY A 13 -8.82 -26.45 4.40
N VAL A 14 -7.72 -26.80 3.73
CA VAL A 14 -6.55 -25.93 3.64
C VAL A 14 -6.91 -24.77 2.73
N ILE A 15 -6.95 -23.56 3.27
CA ILE A 15 -7.13 -22.35 2.47
C ILE A 15 -5.75 -21.96 1.93
N PRO A 16 -5.51 -22.00 0.61
CA PRO A 16 -4.26 -21.51 0.06
C PRO A 16 -4.18 -20.00 0.30
N VAL A 17 -3.23 -19.57 1.14
CA VAL A 17 -2.84 -18.16 1.24
C VAL A 17 -2.09 -17.82 -0.05
N ALA A 18 -2.69 -16.98 -0.88
CA ALA A 18 -1.99 -16.37 -2.00
C ALA A 18 -0.85 -15.48 -1.45
N PRO A 19 0.32 -15.44 -2.09
CA PRO A 19 1.35 -14.48 -1.70
C PRO A 19 0.78 -13.07 -1.87
N ILE A 20 0.84 -12.27 -0.80
CA ILE A 20 0.58 -10.84 -0.87
C ILE A 20 1.76 -10.24 -1.64
N VAL A 21 1.66 -10.20 -2.97
CA VAL A 21 2.52 -9.36 -3.80
C VAL A 21 1.99 -7.94 -3.63
N GLY A 22 2.33 -7.32 -2.49
CA GLY A 22 2.04 -5.92 -2.25
C GLY A 22 2.88 -5.06 -3.19
N HIS A 23 2.25 -4.15 -3.93
CA HIS A 23 3.00 -3.08 -4.58
C HIS A 23 3.67 -2.25 -3.48
N VAL A 24 5.00 -2.16 -3.54
CA VAL A 24 5.75 -1.27 -2.65
C VAL A 24 5.46 0.15 -3.12
N ALA A 25 4.69 0.87 -2.32
CA ALA A 25 4.47 2.29 -2.51
C ALA A 25 5.35 3.09 -1.53
N THR A 26 5.99 4.12 -2.06
CA THR A 26 6.82 5.06 -1.31
C THR A 26 6.30 6.46 -1.55
N GLN A 27 6.33 7.30 -0.52
CA GLN A 27 6.03 8.72 -0.62
C GLN A 27 7.04 9.52 0.19
N TYR A 28 7.28 10.75 -0.22
CA TYR A 28 8.06 11.71 0.55
C TYR A 28 7.38 13.07 0.52
N HIS A 29 7.62 13.86 1.57
CA HIS A 29 7.20 15.24 1.65
C HIS A 29 8.16 16.01 2.56
N ALA A 30 8.55 17.20 2.14
CA ALA A 30 9.29 18.15 2.96
C ALA A 30 8.83 19.56 2.61
N GLN A 31 8.67 20.40 3.62
CA GLN A 31 8.27 21.79 3.49
C GLN A 31 9.05 22.64 4.50
N ASP A 32 9.48 23.83 4.09
CA ASP A 32 10.08 24.82 4.99
C ASP A 32 9.04 25.85 5.50
N GLU A 33 9.45 26.70 6.43
CA GLU A 33 8.58 27.70 7.04
C GLU A 33 8.14 28.80 6.07
N LEU A 34 8.87 28.98 4.96
CA LEU A 34 8.57 29.95 3.93
C LEU A 34 7.59 29.41 2.87
N GLY A 35 7.24 28.12 2.96
CA GLY A 35 6.25 27.48 2.08
C GLY A 35 6.81 26.93 0.78
N GLN A 36 8.14 26.77 0.66
CA GLN A 36 8.73 25.94 -0.38
C GLN A 36 8.53 24.48 0.02
N TYR A 37 8.32 23.61 -0.96
CA TYR A 37 8.11 22.19 -0.68
C TYR A 37 8.65 21.29 -1.78
N SER A 38 8.88 20.04 -1.40
CA SER A 38 9.08 18.91 -2.31
C SER A 38 8.16 17.78 -1.88
N TYR A 39 7.53 17.13 -2.85
CA TYR A 39 6.62 16.02 -2.63
C TYR A 39 6.73 15.05 -3.78
N GLY A 40 6.58 13.76 -3.49
CA GLY A 40 6.52 12.75 -4.54
C GLY A 40 6.04 11.41 -4.02
N TYR A 41 5.65 10.56 -4.95
CA TYR A 41 5.30 9.17 -4.69
C TYR A 41 5.67 8.27 -5.86
N ALA A 42 5.88 6.99 -5.55
CA ALA A 42 6.07 5.93 -6.54
C ALA A 42 5.49 4.62 -5.99
N GLY A 43 4.83 3.82 -6.82
CA GLY A 43 4.29 2.53 -6.39
C GLY A 43 3.05 2.12 -7.16
N GLY A 44 3.25 1.41 -8.27
CA GLY A 44 2.18 1.00 -9.19
C GLY A 44 2.40 1.52 -10.61
N PRO A 45 1.35 1.73 -11.41
CA PRO A 45 1.46 2.18 -12.81
C PRO A 45 1.79 3.67 -12.97
N SER A 46 1.92 4.41 -11.86
CA SER A 46 2.11 5.86 -11.86
C SER A 46 3.11 6.28 -10.77
N ALA A 47 3.74 7.42 -11.00
CA ALA A 47 4.58 8.11 -10.05
C ALA A 47 4.29 9.61 -10.12
N LYS A 48 4.83 10.39 -9.18
CA LYS A 48 4.83 11.85 -9.27
C LYS A 48 6.02 12.39 -8.51
N ASP A 49 6.63 13.43 -9.06
CA ASP A 49 7.60 14.27 -8.36
C ASP A 49 7.27 15.74 -8.60
N GLU A 50 7.17 16.53 -7.53
CA GLU A 50 6.82 17.95 -7.58
C GLU A 50 7.64 18.77 -6.59
N ILE A 51 8.04 19.97 -7.02
CA ILE A 51 8.80 20.95 -6.23
C ILE A 51 8.21 22.35 -6.43
N LYS A 52 8.04 23.08 -5.34
CA LYS A 52 7.76 24.52 -5.34
C LYS A 52 8.95 25.31 -4.82
N THR A 53 9.45 26.25 -5.61
CA THR A 53 10.58 27.12 -5.24
C THR A 53 10.10 28.43 -4.61
N ALA A 54 11.04 29.18 -4.03
CA ALA A 54 10.78 30.46 -3.36
C ALA A 54 10.15 31.51 -4.28
N ASP A 55 10.45 31.45 -5.59
CA ASP A 55 9.84 32.32 -6.61
C ASP A 55 8.36 31.99 -6.88
N GLY A 56 7.81 31.01 -6.17
CA GLY A 56 6.41 30.58 -6.28
C GLY A 56 6.13 29.63 -7.43
N ILE A 57 7.13 29.28 -8.24
CA ILE A 57 6.97 28.35 -9.36
C ILE A 57 6.88 26.91 -8.84
N THR A 58 5.78 26.24 -9.20
CA THR A 58 5.62 24.79 -9.03
C THR A 58 5.94 24.07 -10.33
N ARG A 59 6.77 23.03 -10.24
CA ARG A 59 7.17 22.19 -11.37
C ARG A 59 7.25 20.73 -10.94
N GLY A 60 6.92 19.84 -11.86
CA GLY A 60 6.87 18.41 -11.59
C GLY A 60 6.30 17.62 -12.76
N GLY A 61 6.38 16.30 -12.67
CA GLY A 61 5.90 15.36 -13.68
C GLY A 61 5.26 14.12 -13.07
N GLU A 62 4.65 13.30 -13.92
CA GLU A 62 3.93 12.06 -13.59
C GLU A 62 4.36 10.90 -14.49
#